data_AF-A0A7Y6MHC4-F1
#
_entry.id   AF-A0A7Y6MHC4-F1
#
_cell.length_a   1.000
_cell.length_b   1.000
_cell.length_c   1.000
_cell.angle_alpha   90.00
_cell.angle_beta   90.00
_cell.angle_gamma   90.00
#
_symmetry.space_group_name_H-M   'P 1'
#
loop_
_entity.id
_entity.type
_entity.pdbx_description
1 polymer ?
#
loop_
_entity_poly.entity_id
_entity_poly.type
_entity_poly.pdbx_seq_one_letter_code
_entity_poly.pdbx_strand_id
1 'polypeptide(L)' 'MARRRTRTSASKARSTGNGLDWSGDDGISHWGGGQRRPCRICGNPAFLVDDNGRPCHKVCAETEARTAAAVAASIPA' A
#
# COMPACT_ATOMS: atom_id res chain seq x y z
N MET A 1 -31.86 2.34 -28.04
CA MET A 1 -32.05 1.43 -26.89
C MET A 1 -30.75 1.30 -26.11
N ALA A 2 -30.77 1.68 -24.84
CA ALA A 2 -29.62 1.80 -23.96
C ALA A 2 -29.06 0.44 -23.52
N ARG A 3 -27.77 0.41 -23.17
CA ARG A 3 -27.20 -0.21 -21.94
C ARG A 3 -25.72 0.18 -21.82
N ARG A 4 -25.46 1.41 -21.34
CA ARG A 4 -24.16 1.76 -20.75
C ARG A 4 -23.95 0.87 -19.54
N ARG A 5 -22.96 -0.02 -19.59
CA ARG A 5 -22.55 -0.82 -18.43
C ARG A 5 -21.81 0.09 -17.45
N THR A 6 -22.54 0.69 -16.53
CA THR A 6 -21.97 1.25 -15.30
C THR A 6 -21.72 0.10 -14.32
N ARG A 7 -20.45 -0.20 -14.02
CA ARG A 7 -20.06 -0.91 -12.79
C ARG A 7 -18.88 -0.16 -12.20
N THR A 8 -19.16 0.88 -11.42
CA THR A 8 -19.19 0.85 -9.95
C THR A 8 -17.80 0.51 -9.40
N SER A 9 -16.98 1.55 -9.21
CA SER A 9 -15.73 1.48 -8.47
C SER A 9 -16.07 1.07 -7.04
N ALA A 10 -15.90 -0.21 -6.71
CA ALA A 10 -16.04 -0.72 -5.37
C ALA A 10 -14.92 -0.13 -4.52
N SER A 11 -15.24 0.93 -3.78
CA SER A 11 -14.43 1.44 -2.68
C SER A 11 -14.31 0.32 -1.64
N LYS A 12 -13.23 -0.46 -1.74
CA LYS A 12 -12.96 -1.59 -0.86
C LYS A 12 -12.73 -1.05 0.55
N ALA A 13 -13.56 -1.51 1.48
CA ALA A 13 -13.45 -1.20 2.89
C ALA A 13 -12.04 -1.58 3.37
N ARG A 14 -11.36 -0.62 4.03
CA ARG A 14 -10.02 -0.83 4.60
C ARG A 14 -10.11 -1.91 5.68
N SER A 15 -9.35 -2.98 5.47
CA SER A 15 -9.18 -4.10 6.39
C SER A 15 -8.76 -3.62 7.79
N THR A 16 -9.50 -4.04 8.83
CA THR A 16 -9.25 -3.77 10.25
C THR A 16 -8.12 -4.65 10.80
N GLY A 17 -7.00 -4.72 10.09
CA GLY A 17 -5.79 -5.41 10.54
C GLY A 17 -4.86 -4.42 11.22
N ASN A 18 -4.31 -4.77 12.39
CA ASN A 18 -3.36 -3.94 13.13
C ASN A 18 -1.96 -3.86 12.46
N GLY A 19 -1.89 -4.16 11.16
CA GLY A 19 -0.72 -4.11 10.29
C GLY A 19 -1.16 -3.78 8.87
N LEU A 20 -0.25 -3.21 8.07
CA LEU A 20 -0.54 -2.89 6.67
C LEU A 20 -1.03 -4.16 5.96
N ASP A 21 -2.12 -4.04 5.20
CA ASP A 21 -2.74 -5.17 4.52
C ASP A 21 -1.96 -5.50 3.25
N TRP A 22 -0.93 -6.34 3.40
CA TRP A 22 -0.14 -6.86 2.27
C TRP A 22 -0.84 -8.00 1.53
N SER A 23 -1.98 -8.46 2.05
CA SER A 23 -2.79 -9.53 1.48
C SER A 23 -3.75 -8.93 0.46
N GLY A 24 -3.19 -8.54 -0.68
CA GLY A 24 -4.02 -8.20 -1.84
C GLY A 24 -5.06 -9.28 -2.11
N ASP A 25 -6.34 -8.95 -1.99
CA ASP A 25 -7.49 -9.84 -2.27
C ASP A 25 -7.47 -10.40 -3.71
N ASP A 26 -6.66 -9.80 -4.58
CA ASP A 26 -6.50 -10.16 -5.99
C ASP A 26 -5.22 -10.99 -6.25
N GLY A 27 -4.48 -11.41 -5.21
CA GLY A 27 -3.24 -12.19 -5.32
C GLY A 27 -2.05 -11.45 -5.98
N ILE A 28 -2.26 -10.22 -6.45
CA ILE A 28 -1.31 -9.41 -7.25
C ILE A 28 -0.93 -8.09 -6.55
N SER A 29 -1.59 -7.72 -5.45
CA SER A 29 -1.72 -6.31 -5.06
C SER A 29 -0.50 -5.63 -4.41
N HIS A 30 0.65 -6.33 -4.28
CA HIS A 30 1.92 -5.69 -3.87
C HIS A 30 3.13 -6.17 -4.69
N TRP A 31 2.90 -6.92 -5.76
CA TRP A 31 3.97 -7.44 -6.61
C TRP A 31 4.26 -6.47 -7.76
N GLY A 32 5.45 -5.87 -7.79
CA GLY A 32 5.88 -4.89 -8.79
C GLY A 32 6.20 -5.47 -10.18
N GLY A 33 5.57 -6.60 -10.56
CA GLY A 33 5.74 -7.21 -11.87
C GLY A 33 7.14 -7.79 -12.14
N GLY A 34 7.88 -8.16 -11.09
CA GLY A 34 9.21 -8.78 -11.20
C GLY A 34 10.38 -7.82 -11.47
N GLN A 35 10.12 -6.51 -11.63
CA GLN A 35 11.17 -5.51 -11.80
C GLN A 35 11.65 -4.95 -10.47
N ARG A 36 12.97 -4.96 -10.25
CA ARG A 36 13.60 -4.29 -9.11
C ARG A 36 13.59 -2.78 -9.33
N ARG A 37 12.80 -2.06 -8.54
CA ARG A 37 12.74 -0.59 -8.57
C ARG A 37 13.27 -0.02 -7.26
N PRO A 38 13.87 1.18 -7.25
CA PRO A 38 14.43 1.75 -6.03
C PRO A 38 13.32 2.03 -5.01
N CYS A 39 13.47 1.49 -3.80
CA CYS A 39 12.56 1.71 -2.70
C CYS A 39 12.47 3.21 -2.37
N ARG A 40 11.27 3.73 -2.22
CA ARG A 40 11.08 5.17 -1.92
C ARG A 40 11.63 5.62 -0.57
N ILE A 41 11.86 4.69 0.37
CA ILE A 41 12.31 4.99 1.74
C ILE A 41 13.83 4.80 1.85
N CYS A 42 14.35 3.64 1.47
CA CYS A 42 15.77 3.31 1.64
C CYS A 42 16.60 3.37 0.35
N GLY A 43 15.99 3.61 -0.81
CA GLY A 43 16.68 3.66 -2.11
C GLY A 43 17.09 2.29 -2.69
N ASN A 44 17.15 1.24 -1.87
CA ASN A 44 17.56 -0.09 -2.32
C ASN A 44 16.53 -0.75 -3.25
N PRO A 45 16.94 -1.63 -4.17
CA PRO A 45 16.04 -2.32 -5.07
C PRO A 45 14.98 -3.14 -4.31
N ALA A 46 13.71 -2.83 -4.56
CA ALA A 46 12.53 -3.51 -4.05
C ALA A 46 11.76 -4.16 -5.21
N PHE A 47 11.25 -5.37 -4.97
CA PHE A 47 10.30 -6.05 -5.87
C PHE A 47 8.85 -5.75 -5.51
N LEU A 48 8.63 -5.28 -4.30
CA LEU A 48 7.32 -5.02 -3.73
C LEU A 48 6.94 -3.55 -3.96
N VAL A 49 5.64 -3.30 -4.02
CA VAL A 49 5.06 -1.96 -4.06
C VAL A 49 4.14 -1.76 -2.85
N ASP A 50 4.03 -0.52 -2.38
CA ASP A 50 3.06 -0.14 -1.35
C ASP A 50 1.63 -0.04 -1.93
N ASP A 51 0.66 0.27 -1.06
CA ASP A 51 -0.75 0.48 -1.44
C ASP A 51 -0.94 1.55 -2.54
N ASN A 52 0.02 2.47 -2.67
CA ASN A 52 0.01 3.54 -3.67
C ASN A 52 0.74 3.14 -4.97
N GLY A 53 1.14 1.88 -5.11
CA GLY A 53 1.89 1.37 -6.26
C GLY A 53 3.33 1.88 -6.33
N ARG A 54 3.88 2.41 -5.24
CA ARG A 54 5.26 2.91 -5.18
C ARG A 54 6.19 1.80 -4.71
N PRO A 55 7.38 1.63 -5.33
CA PRO A 55 8.32 0.61 -4.90
C PRO A 55 8.71 0.81 -3.43
N CYS A 56 8.49 -0.22 -2.61
CA CYS A 56 8.76 -0.15 -1.19
C CYS A 56 8.97 -1.56 -0.63
N HIS A 57 9.94 -1.74 0.27
CA HIS A 57 10.04 -2.97 1.04
C HIS A 57 8.95 -3.01 2.12
N LYS A 58 8.44 -4.21 2.42
CA LYS A 58 7.47 -4.42 3.50
C LYS A 58 7.88 -3.75 4.81
N VAL A 59 9.11 -4.02 5.25
CA VAL A 59 9.66 -3.51 6.51
C VAL A 59 9.79 -1.99 6.50
N CYS A 60 10.14 -1.41 5.34
CA CYS A 60 10.25 0.05 5.21
C CYS A 60 8.88 0.71 5.35
N ALA A 61 7.85 0.18 4.70
CA ALA A 61 6.51 0.75 4.80
C ALA A 61 5.92 0.56 6.21
N GLU A 62 6.15 -0.59 6.86
CA GLU A 62 5.72 -0.82 8.25
C GLU A 62 6.42 0.13 9.23
N THR A 63 7.72 0.37 9.04
CA THR A 63 8.49 1.31 9.87
C THR A 63 7.97 2.73 9.70
N GLU A 64 7.75 3.17 8.47
CA GLU A 64 7.21 4.51 8.19
C GLU A 64 5.81 4.67 8.77
N ALA A 65 4.93 3.68 8.61
CA ALA A 65 3.59 3.70 9.21
C ALA A 65 3.65 3.79 10.75
N ARG A 66 4.57 3.05 11.38
CA ARG A 66 4.79 3.11 12.84
C ARG A 66 5.33 4.47 13.28
N THR A 67 6.22 5.05 12.48
CA THR A 67 6.79 6.38 12.75
C THR A 67 5.73 7.47 12.57
N ALA A 68 4.93 7.40 11.51
CA ALA A 68 3.82 8.32 11.28
C ALA A 68 2.76 8.25 12.39
N ALA A 69 2.41 7.04 12.84
CA ALA A 69 1.51 6.85 13.98
C ALA A 69 2.10 7.42 15.28
N ALA A 70 3.40 7.21 15.53
CA ALA A 70 4.09 7.76 16.70
C ALA A 70 4.13 9.30 16.65
N VAL A 71 4.43 9.89 15.49
CA VAL A 71 4.41 11.35 15.30
C VAL A 71 3.01 11.90 15.50
N ALA A 72 1.98 11.29 14.90
CA ALA A 72 0.59 11.70 15.07
C ALA A 72 0.13 11.64 16.54
N ALA A 73 0.60 10.66 17.31
CA ALA A 73 0.34 10.57 18.75
C ALA A 73 1.10 11.60 19.59
N SER A 74 2.15 12.22 19.04
CA SER A 74 3.06 13.14 19.74
C SER A 74 2.79 14.63 19.50
N ILE A 75 1.87 14.99 18.60
CA ILE A 75 1.49 16.39 18.34
C ILE A 75 0.38 16.78 19.33
N PRO A 76 0.64 17.63 20.36
CA PRO A 76 -0.43 18.19 21.19
C PRO A 76 -1.26 19.18 20.36
N ALA A 77 -2.59 19.12 20.55
CA ALA A 77 -3.58 19.95 19.87
C ALA A 77 -3.50 21.44 20.24
#